data_AF-A0A8C5XZ89-F1
#
_entry.id   AF-A0A8C5XZ89-F1
#
_cell.length_a   1.000
_cell.length_b   1.000
_cell.length_c   1.000
_cell.angle_alpha   90.00
_cell.angle_beta   90.00
_cell.angle_gamma   90.00
#
_symmetry.space_group_name_H-M   'P 1'
#
loop_
_entity.id
_entity.type
_entity.pdbx_description
1 polymer ?
#
loop_
_entity_poly.entity_id
_entity_poly.type
_entity_poly.pdbx_seq_one_letter_code
_entity_poly.pdbx_strand_id
1 'polypeptide(L)'
;NGPPSQPRRPPKNSKQLRRLGVLYWKLDADKYENDPELEKIRRERNYSWMDIITITRDKLPNYEEKIKMFYEEHLHLDDEIRYILDGSGYFDVRDAEDKWIRIAMEKGDMITLPAGIYHRFTVDEKVGAPARLQVWTPDAAPAVVSATRAA
;
A
#
# COMPACT_ATOMS: atom_id res chain seq x y z
N ASN A 1 17.48 -22.30 -22.71
CA ASN A 1 17.50 -21.81 -21.31
C ASN A 1 17.35 -20.30 -21.30
N GLY A 2 16.12 -19.80 -21.44
CA GLY A 2 15.83 -18.39 -21.20
C GLY A 2 15.88 -18.08 -19.71
N PRO A 3 16.07 -16.82 -19.30
CA PRO A 3 15.97 -16.45 -17.90
C PRO A 3 14.61 -16.88 -17.36
N PRO A 4 14.52 -17.35 -16.10
CA PRO A 4 13.23 -17.65 -15.48
C PRO A 4 12.37 -16.39 -15.61
N SER A 5 11.21 -16.53 -16.26
CA SER A 5 10.25 -15.44 -16.40
C SER A 5 9.96 -14.90 -15.01
N GLN A 6 10.24 -13.63 -14.76
CA GLN A 6 9.85 -12.98 -13.52
C GLN A 6 8.37 -13.31 -13.25
N PRO A 7 7.98 -13.65 -12.00
CA PRO A 7 6.60 -13.98 -11.70
C PRO A 7 5.71 -12.86 -12.24
N ARG A 8 4.74 -13.23 -13.08
CA ARG A 8 3.85 -12.28 -13.76
C ARG A 8 3.18 -11.42 -12.68
N ARG A 9 3.60 -10.16 -12.57
CA ARG A 9 2.94 -9.19 -11.69
C ARG A 9 1.52 -8.98 -12.25
N PRO A 10 0.45 -9.32 -11.51
CA PRO A 10 -0.89 -9.13 -12.03
C PRO A 10 -1.17 -7.63 -12.21
N PRO A 11 -2.02 -7.26 -13.17
CA PRO A 11 -2.52 -5.89 -13.25
C PRO A 11 -3.10 -5.44 -11.90
N LYS A 12 -2.85 -4.19 -11.50
CA LYS A 12 -3.28 -3.61 -10.21
C LYS A 12 -4.81 -3.65 -10.03
N ASN A 13 -5.55 -3.63 -11.14
CA ASN A 13 -7.00 -3.78 -11.21
C ASN A 13 -7.45 -5.19 -11.65
N SER A 14 -6.66 -6.24 -11.39
CA SER A 14 -7.01 -7.59 -11.80
C SER A 14 -8.22 -8.13 -11.01
N LYS A 15 -8.97 -9.05 -11.64
CA LYS A 15 -10.06 -9.78 -10.96
C LYS A 15 -9.54 -10.60 -9.77
N GLN A 16 -8.28 -11.02 -9.82
CA GLN A 16 -7.62 -11.73 -8.72
C GLN A 16 -7.50 -10.84 -7.48
N LEU A 17 -6.95 -9.63 -7.62
CA LEU A 17 -6.82 -8.69 -6.51
C LEU A 17 -8.18 -8.28 -5.93
N ARG A 18 -9.19 -8.01 -6.78
CA ARG A 18 -10.56 -7.74 -6.32
C ARG A 18 -11.18 -8.89 -5.52
N ARG A 19 -10.89 -10.15 -5.87
CA ARG A 19 -11.37 -11.32 -5.11
C ARG A 19 -10.73 -11.43 -3.73
N LEU A 20 -9.53 -10.89 -3.57
CA LEU A 20 -8.85 -10.75 -2.28
C LEU A 20 -9.35 -9.53 -1.50
N GLY A 21 -10.32 -8.77 -2.03
CA GLY A 21 -10.81 -7.52 -1.44
C GLY A 21 -9.88 -6.32 -1.67
N VAL A 22 -8.78 -6.49 -2.42
CA VAL A 22 -7.87 -5.39 -2.77
C VAL A 22 -8.51 -4.51 -3.83
N LEU A 23 -8.65 -3.21 -3.53
CA LEU A 23 -9.21 -2.21 -4.42
C LEU A 23 -8.13 -1.28 -4.94
N TYR A 24 -8.31 -0.75 -6.15
CA TYR A 24 -7.34 0.10 -6.82
C TYR A 24 -8.01 1.21 -7.63
N TRP A 25 -7.41 2.41 -7.58
CA TRP A 25 -7.77 3.56 -8.41
C TRP A 25 -6.51 4.21 -8.97
N LYS A 26 -6.64 4.80 -10.17
CA LYS A 26 -5.64 5.69 -10.76
C LYS A 26 -6.16 7.12 -10.70
N LEU A 27 -5.40 8.01 -10.08
CA LEU A 27 -5.74 9.41 -9.85
C LEU A 27 -4.59 10.32 -10.28
N ASP A 28 -4.88 11.62 -10.35
CA ASP A 28 -3.90 12.66 -10.65
C ASP A 28 -3.25 13.17 -9.35
N ALA A 29 -2.08 12.63 -9.01
CA ALA A 29 -1.37 12.97 -7.77
C ALA A 29 -0.93 14.42 -7.67
N ASP A 30 -0.87 15.17 -8.77
CA ASP A 30 -0.58 16.60 -8.72
C ASP A 30 -1.77 17.42 -8.22
N LYS A 31 -2.97 16.82 -8.15
CA LYS A 31 -4.20 17.44 -7.67
C LYS A 31 -4.63 16.95 -6.28
N TYR A 32 -3.82 16.17 -5.58
CA TYR A 32 -4.23 15.48 -4.33
C TYR A 32 -4.84 16.38 -3.24
N GLU A 33 -4.54 17.68 -3.24
CA GLU A 33 -5.11 18.65 -2.29
C GLU A 33 -6.57 19.02 -2.59
N ASN A 34 -6.99 18.99 -3.86
CA ASN A 34 -8.29 19.45 -4.34
C ASN A 34 -8.88 18.56 -5.46
N ASP A 35 -8.58 17.27 -5.47
CA ASP A 35 -9.05 16.33 -6.50
C ASP A 35 -10.51 15.88 -6.21
N PRO A 36 -11.49 16.23 -7.05
CA PRO A 36 -12.88 15.81 -6.86
C PRO A 36 -13.07 14.29 -6.94
N GLU A 37 -12.25 13.57 -7.70
CA GLU A 37 -12.33 12.12 -7.80
C GLU A 37 -11.83 11.46 -6.50
N LEU A 38 -10.76 11.98 -5.91
CA LEU A 38 -10.30 11.56 -4.58
C LEU A 38 -11.37 11.82 -3.51
N GLU A 39 -11.96 13.02 -3.50
CA GLU A 39 -13.06 13.38 -2.58
C GLU A 39 -14.25 12.42 -2.70
N LYS A 40 -14.62 12.04 -3.92
CA LYS A 40 -15.70 11.09 -4.16
C LYS A 40 -15.39 9.72 -3.56
N ILE A 41 -14.20 9.17 -3.82
CA ILE A 41 -13.76 7.89 -3.27
C ILE A 41 -13.78 7.94 -1.74
N ARG A 42 -13.26 9.01 -1.14
CA ARG A 42 -13.25 9.19 0.32
C ARG A 42 -14.66 9.18 0.90
N ARG A 43 -15.60 9.88 0.29
CA ARG A 43 -17.00 9.94 0.74
C ARG A 43 -17.70 8.59 0.63
N GLU A 44 -17.54 7.91 -0.49
CA GLU A 44 -18.16 6.58 -0.72
C GLU A 44 -17.62 5.51 0.25
N ARG A 45 -16.36 5.63 0.66
CA ARG A 45 -15.67 4.65 1.51
C ARG A 45 -15.52 5.08 2.97
N ASN A 46 -16.04 6.25 3.34
CA ASN A 46 -15.91 6.85 4.67
C ASN A 46 -14.46 7.03 5.15
N TYR A 47 -13.57 7.51 4.28
CA TYR A 47 -12.18 7.85 4.62
C TYR A 47 -12.11 9.25 5.23
N SER A 48 -12.33 9.32 6.53
CA SER A 48 -12.51 10.57 7.28
C SER A 48 -11.18 11.21 7.70
N TRP A 49 -10.15 10.40 7.99
CA TRP A 49 -8.85 10.85 8.47
C TRP A 49 -7.73 10.64 7.44
N MET A 50 -6.78 11.59 7.40
CA MET A 50 -5.66 11.63 6.47
C MET A 50 -4.38 12.08 7.17
N ASP A 51 -3.25 11.49 6.78
CA ASP A 51 -1.92 12.08 6.99
C ASP A 51 -1.01 11.83 5.77
N ILE A 52 0.09 12.58 5.67
CA ILE A 52 1.09 12.41 4.61
C ILE A 52 2.41 12.00 5.26
N ILE A 53 2.87 10.81 4.92
CA ILE A 53 4.19 10.31 5.35
C ILE A 53 5.17 10.41 4.18
N THR A 54 6.39 10.84 4.46
CA THR A 54 7.49 10.80 3.51
C THR A 54 8.51 9.78 3.99
N ILE A 55 8.66 8.68 3.25
CA ILE A 55 9.57 7.60 3.60
C ILE A 55 10.93 7.89 2.98
N THR A 56 11.79 8.55 3.75
CA THR A 56 13.23 8.71 3.50
C THR A 56 14.00 8.69 4.81
N ARG A 57 15.30 8.36 4.73
CA ARG A 57 16.15 8.26 5.93
C ARG A 57 16.23 9.58 6.73
N ASP A 58 16.11 10.71 6.05
CA ASP A 58 16.17 12.06 6.64
C ASP A 58 14.81 12.56 7.18
N LYS A 59 13.68 12.14 6.60
CA LYS A 59 12.35 12.67 6.96
C LYS A 59 11.49 11.73 7.80
N LEU A 60 11.80 10.44 7.82
CA LEU A 60 11.06 9.46 8.61
C LEU A 60 11.80 9.20 9.95
N PRO A 61 11.25 9.61 11.09
CA PRO A 61 11.82 9.26 12.40
C PRO A 61 11.87 7.74 12.56
N ASN A 62 12.98 7.24 13.12
CA ASN A 62 13.28 5.81 13.27
C ASN A 62 13.17 5.04 11.95
N TYR A 63 13.66 5.63 10.85
CA TYR A 63 13.57 5.07 9.50
C TYR A 63 13.89 3.57 9.42
N GLU A 64 15.05 3.14 9.93
CA GLU A 64 15.50 1.75 9.82
C GLU A 64 14.55 0.77 10.54
N GLU A 65 14.05 1.14 11.72
CA GLU A 65 13.07 0.34 12.45
C GLU A 65 11.72 0.30 11.73
N LYS A 66 11.25 1.44 11.22
CA LYS A 66 9.97 1.53 10.51
C LYS A 66 9.97 0.76 9.20
N ILE A 67 11.03 0.86 8.40
CA ILE A 67 11.17 0.08 7.15
C ILE A 67 11.15 -1.41 7.45
N LYS A 68 11.85 -1.85 8.51
CA LYS A 68 11.82 -3.24 8.94
C LYS A 68 10.40 -3.67 9.33
N MET A 69 9.71 -2.88 10.15
CA MET A 69 8.33 -3.14 10.55
C MET A 69 7.37 -3.22 9.36
N PHE A 70 7.50 -2.32 8.38
CA PHE A 70 6.67 -2.33 7.18
C PHE A 70 6.90 -3.59 6.32
N TYR A 71 8.13 -4.12 6.31
CA TYR A 71 8.47 -5.29 5.50
C TYR A 71 8.20 -6.64 6.20
N GLU A 72 8.12 -6.65 7.52
CA GLU A 72 7.61 -7.81 8.26
C GLU A 72 6.15 -8.07 7.85
N GLU A 73 5.77 -9.33 7.69
CA GLU A 73 4.38 -9.70 7.38
C GLU A 73 3.47 -9.32 8.55
N HIS A 74 2.42 -8.55 8.29
CA HIS A 74 1.48 -8.08 9.29
C HIS A 74 0.07 -7.95 8.71
N LEU A 75 -0.88 -7.60 9.59
CA LEU A 75 -2.24 -7.24 9.22
C LEU A 75 -2.73 -6.06 10.07
N HIS A 76 -3.80 -5.43 9.62
CA HIS A 76 -4.53 -4.40 10.35
C HIS A 76 -5.94 -4.89 10.65
N LEU A 77 -6.52 -4.39 11.76
CA LEU A 77 -7.93 -4.62 12.09
C LEU A 77 -8.87 -3.75 11.23
N ASP A 78 -8.32 -2.70 10.64
CA ASP A 78 -8.99 -1.78 9.73
C ASP A 78 -8.41 -1.90 8.32
N ASP A 79 -9.12 -1.35 7.34
CA ASP A 79 -8.59 -1.23 5.98
C ASP A 79 -7.30 -0.38 5.98
N GLU A 80 -6.28 -0.86 5.28
CA GLU A 80 -5.07 -0.08 5.00
C GLU A 80 -5.23 0.62 3.65
N ILE A 81 -5.27 1.96 3.67
CA ILE A 81 -5.40 2.77 2.46
C ILE A 81 -4.12 3.58 2.24
N ARG A 82 -3.62 3.52 1.00
CA ARG A 82 -2.39 4.22 0.59
C ARG A 82 -2.56 4.84 -0.78
N TYR A 83 -2.22 6.12 -0.89
CA TYR A 83 -2.17 6.85 -2.16
C TYR A 83 -0.75 7.38 -2.40
N ILE A 84 -0.13 7.00 -3.52
CA ILE A 84 1.24 7.40 -3.85
C ILE A 84 1.22 8.81 -4.47
N LEU A 85 1.73 9.79 -3.73
CA LEU A 85 1.88 11.17 -4.20
C LEU A 85 3.19 11.38 -4.98
N ASP A 86 4.24 10.67 -4.57
CA ASP A 86 5.55 10.69 -5.23
C ASP A 86 6.31 9.38 -4.96
N GLY A 87 7.25 9.05 -5.85
CA GLY A 87 8.05 7.83 -5.76
C GLY A 87 7.29 6.54 -6.13
N SER A 88 7.79 5.42 -5.61
CA SER A 88 7.24 4.08 -5.86
C SER A 88 7.56 3.09 -4.75
N GLY A 89 6.78 2.02 -4.67
CA GLY A 89 6.99 0.93 -3.72
C GLY A 89 6.24 -0.33 -4.12
N TYR A 90 6.36 -1.36 -3.28
CA TYR A 90 5.73 -2.65 -3.46
C TYR A 90 4.88 -2.99 -2.25
N PHE A 91 3.63 -3.37 -2.50
CA PHE A 91 2.82 -4.12 -1.55
C PHE A 91 2.85 -5.58 -1.95
N ASP A 92 3.27 -6.45 -1.04
CA ASP A 92 3.09 -7.88 -1.20
C ASP A 92 1.86 -8.30 -0.37
N VAL A 93 0.95 -9.04 -0.98
CA VAL A 93 -0.27 -9.58 -0.31
C VAL A 93 -0.33 -11.10 -0.48
N ARG A 94 -0.91 -11.80 0.49
CA ARG A 94 -1.18 -13.24 0.37
C ARG A 94 -2.42 -13.50 -0.48
N ASP A 95 -2.34 -14.48 -1.37
CA ASP A 95 -3.50 -15.01 -2.07
C ASP A 95 -4.18 -16.16 -1.30
N ALA A 96 -5.24 -16.74 -1.89
CA ALA A 96 -5.99 -17.83 -1.26
C ALA A 96 -5.20 -19.14 -1.12
N GLU A 97 -4.08 -19.29 -1.83
CA GLU A 97 -3.16 -20.42 -1.75
C GLU A 97 -1.92 -20.08 -0.90
N ASP A 98 -1.98 -18.98 -0.15
CA ASP A 98 -0.92 -18.46 0.69
C ASP A 98 0.37 -18.07 -0.07
N LYS A 99 0.24 -17.75 -1.35
CA LYS A 99 1.37 -17.28 -2.19
C LYS A 99 1.44 -15.76 -2.19
N TRP A 100 2.65 -15.23 -2.24
CA TRP A 100 2.89 -13.80 -2.36
C TRP A 100 2.53 -13.29 -3.75
N ILE A 101 1.66 -12.27 -3.80
CA ILE A 101 1.43 -11.43 -4.97
C ILE A 101 2.08 -10.08 -4.74
N ARG A 102 3.05 -9.72 -5.57
CA ARG A 102 3.67 -8.39 -5.56
C ARG A 102 2.91 -7.40 -6.44
N ILE A 103 2.50 -6.29 -5.84
CA ILE A 103 1.80 -5.18 -6.46
C ILE A 103 2.75 -3.99 -6.50
N ALA A 104 3.12 -3.56 -7.71
CA ALA A 104 3.97 -2.38 -7.91
C ALA A 104 3.12 -1.12 -7.89
N MET A 105 3.43 -0.18 -7.00
CA MET A 105 2.72 1.08 -6.84
C MET A 105 3.64 2.25 -7.20
N GLU A 106 3.11 3.21 -7.95
CA GLU A 106 3.83 4.41 -8.40
C GLU A 106 2.93 5.65 -8.27
N LYS A 107 3.51 6.84 -8.47
CA LYS A 107 2.78 8.12 -8.41
C LYS A 107 1.40 8.05 -9.09
N GLY A 108 0.36 8.51 -8.38
CA GLY A 108 -1.02 8.50 -8.83
C GLY A 108 -1.77 7.20 -8.60
N ASP A 109 -1.15 6.17 -8.03
CA ASP A 109 -1.83 4.93 -7.66
C ASP A 109 -2.38 4.99 -6.25
N MET A 110 -3.66 4.64 -6.09
CA MET A 110 -4.32 4.45 -4.80
C MET A 110 -4.71 2.99 -4.63
N ILE A 111 -4.45 2.43 -3.45
CA ILE A 111 -4.80 1.05 -3.10
C ILE A 111 -5.51 1.02 -1.73
N THR A 112 -6.46 0.10 -1.60
CA THR A 112 -7.05 -0.30 -0.32
C THR A 112 -6.78 -1.79 -0.13
N LEU A 113 -6.11 -2.12 0.97
CA LEU A 113 -5.94 -3.47 1.46
C LEU A 113 -7.01 -3.73 2.53
N PRO A 114 -7.84 -4.77 2.40
CA PRO A 114 -8.92 -5.00 3.34
C PRO A 114 -8.39 -5.44 4.71
N ALA A 115 -9.12 -5.07 5.77
CA ALA A 115 -8.86 -5.55 7.12
C ALA A 115 -8.61 -7.07 7.17
N GLY A 116 -7.61 -7.50 7.94
CA GLY A 116 -7.25 -8.91 8.12
C GLY A 116 -6.43 -9.54 7.00
N ILE A 117 -6.14 -8.85 5.89
CA ILE A 117 -5.23 -9.39 4.86
C ILE A 117 -3.78 -9.37 5.35
N TYR A 118 -3.08 -10.50 5.18
CA TYR A 118 -1.63 -10.53 5.40
C TYR A 118 -0.92 -9.80 4.26
N HIS A 119 -0.13 -8.80 4.64
CA HIS A 119 0.60 -7.97 3.70
C HIS A 119 1.91 -7.46 4.29
N ARG A 120 2.72 -6.86 3.41
CA ARG A 120 3.92 -6.10 3.77
C ARG A 120 4.20 -5.05 2.71
N PHE A 121 4.93 -4.01 3.09
CA PHE A 121 5.33 -2.92 2.23
C PHE A 121 6.85 -2.75 2.19
N THR A 122 7.38 -2.42 1.01
CA THR A 122 8.77 -1.97 0.86
C THR A 122 8.88 -0.89 -0.19
N VAL A 123 9.81 0.03 -0.01
CA VAL A 123 10.15 1.04 -1.02
C VAL A 123 10.98 0.41 -2.14
N ASP A 124 10.84 0.92 -3.36
CA ASP A 124 11.68 0.45 -4.48
C ASP A 124 13.14 0.87 -4.26
N GLU A 125 14.09 0.01 -4.62
CA GLU A 125 15.54 0.26 -4.48
C GLU A 125 16.07 1.28 -5.49
N LYS A 126 15.21 1.97 -6.25
CA LYS A 126 15.60 3.13 -7.05
C LYS A 126 16.02 4.26 -6.12
N VAL A 127 17.29 4.19 -5.75
CA VAL A 127 18.02 5.05 -4.81
C VAL A 127 17.68 6.52 -5.10
N GLY A 128 16.91 7.14 -4.19
CA GLY A 128 16.77 8.60 -4.12
C GLY A 128 15.37 9.18 -4.30
N ALA A 129 14.36 8.40 -4.74
CA ALA A 129 13.00 8.94 -4.84
C ALA A 129 12.24 8.76 -3.51
N PRO A 130 11.86 9.85 -2.80
CA PRO A 130 11.03 9.75 -1.62
C PRO A 130 9.69 9.10 -1.97
N ALA A 131 9.31 8.02 -1.28
CA ALA A 131 7.93 7.56 -1.34
C ALA A 131 7.09 8.48 -0.46
N ARG A 132 6.31 9.37 -1.09
CA ARG A 132 5.32 10.20 -0.40
C ARG A 132 3.98 9.50 -0.48
N LEU A 133 3.48 9.11 0.68
CA LEU A 133 2.26 8.32 0.82
C LEU A 133 1.24 9.15 1.60
N GLN A 134 0.05 9.29 1.05
CA GLN A 134 -1.10 9.71 1.84
C GLN A 134 -1.71 8.45 2.48
N VAL A 135 -1.82 8.47 3.81
CA VAL A 135 -2.37 7.40 4.63
C VAL A 135 -3.76 7.81 5.05
N TRP A 136 -4.73 6.91 4.91
CA TRP A 136 -6.11 7.15 5.31
C TRP A 136 -6.59 6.08 6.28
N THR A 137 -7.48 6.46 7.18
CA THR A 137 -8.21 5.52 8.02
C THR A 137 -9.69 5.88 8.18
N PRO A 138 -10.57 4.89 8.45
CA PRO A 138 -11.98 5.14 8.69
C PRO A 138 -12.27 5.97 9.95
N ASP A 139 -11.61 5.69 11.09
CA ASP A 139 -12.01 6.24 12.41
C ASP A 139 -10.89 6.69 13.37
N ALA A 140 -9.63 6.29 13.17
CA ALA A 140 -8.41 6.74 13.89
C ALA A 140 -7.17 6.06 13.27
N ALA A 141 -5.94 6.40 13.70
CA ALA A 141 -4.71 5.76 13.20
C ALA A 141 -4.83 4.21 13.21
N PRO A 142 -4.35 3.52 12.16
CA PRO A 142 -4.65 2.10 11.98
C PRO A 142 -3.95 1.30 13.08
N ALA A 143 -4.69 0.43 13.77
CA ALA A 143 -4.09 -0.48 14.74
C ALA A 143 -3.31 -1.55 13.98
N VAL A 144 -1.97 -1.50 14.07
CA VAL A 144 -1.10 -2.56 13.54
C VAL A 144 -1.15 -3.76 14.47
N VAL A 145 -1.55 -4.91 13.93
CA VAL A 145 -1.42 -6.19 14.63
C VAL A 145 -0.30 -6.95 13.94
N SER A 146 0.87 -6.97 14.58
CA SER A 146 1.94 -7.89 14.19
C SER A 146 1.55 -9.29 14.65
N ALA A 147 0.94 -10.06 13.74
CA ALA A 147 0.62 -11.45 13.96
C ALA A 147 1.61 -12.29 13.16
N THR A 148 2.63 -12.83 13.84
CA THR A 148 3.41 -13.94 13.29
C THR A 148 2.51 -15.17 13.22
N ARG A 149 2.26 -15.71 12.02
CA ARG A 149 1.59 -16.99 11.88
C ARG A 149 2.41 -18.06 12.62
N ALA A 150 1.77 -18.79 13.53
CA ALA A 150 2.35 -20.00 14.09
C ALA A 150 2.61 -20.99 12.94
N ALA A 151 3.81 -21.57 12.94
CA ALA A 151 4.29 -22.52 11.95
C ALA A 151 3.52 -23.85 11.98
#